data_AF-A0A0N4VHS3-F1
#
_entry.id   AF-A0A0N4VHS3-F1
#
_cell.length_a   1.000
_cell.length_b   1.000
_cell.length_c   1.000
_cell.angle_alpha   90.00
_cell.angle_beta   90.00
_cell.angle_gamma   90.00
#
_symmetry.space_group_name_H-M   'P 1'
#
loop_
_entity.id
_entity.type
_entity.pdbx_description
1 polymer ?
#
loop_
_entity_poly.entity_id
_entity_poly.type
_entity_poly.pdbx_seq_one_letter_code
_entity_poly.pdbx_strand_id
1 'polypeptide(L)'
;MRIYLSTISCLFKSNLFRSFEQIARYLDRHLSFIPLTFILGFYVSTIISRWTVIFRNMGYIESQALFVSNYVQGDDEVTRLQRRAMVRYMCLSQALVFRDISVAVRKRFPTYDSLVKAGFMLEHEKEKLLGYQLNYDKYWVPINWSYNLFFEARRAGKITSDVMTNKMCDELKVFRTNLQMLCNYDWVPLPLVYPQVIMLAVYFYFLVCLISRQFILTGEEEFAEKSNVDLVVPVMTIVEFVFYVGWMKAAEVLLNPMGEDDDDFECNYLLDKNLATSLCIVDECRADAPPVGTDQFWESGQVEQIYSRASAVIHQHPLIGSAIHAR
;
A
#
# COMPACT_ATOMS: atom_id res chain seq x y z
N MET A 1 47.84 -2.65 -5.14
CA MET A 1 46.71 -2.92 -6.07
C MET A 1 46.93 -2.33 -7.48
N ARG A 2 48.18 -2.21 -7.97
CA ARG A 2 48.51 -1.95 -9.39
C ARG A 2 48.68 -3.25 -10.21
N ILE A 3 48.68 -4.39 -9.53
CA ILE A 3 49.06 -5.69 -10.08
C ILE A 3 47.89 -6.34 -10.82
N TYR A 4 46.63 -6.15 -10.41
CA TYR A 4 45.50 -6.86 -11.04
C TYR A 4 45.18 -6.40 -12.48
N LEU A 5 45.27 -5.09 -12.77
CA LEU A 5 45.08 -4.58 -14.13
C LEU A 5 46.29 -4.86 -15.05
N SER A 6 47.51 -4.87 -14.51
CA SER A 6 48.68 -5.29 -15.30
C SER A 6 48.67 -6.79 -15.59
N THR A 7 48.08 -7.62 -14.71
CA THR A 7 48.03 -9.08 -14.92
C THR A 7 47.08 -9.44 -16.05
N ILE A 8 45.93 -8.75 -16.20
CA ILE A 8 44.99 -8.98 -17.32
C ILE A 8 45.55 -8.42 -18.65
N SER A 9 46.18 -7.24 -18.61
CA SER A 9 46.86 -6.66 -19.78
C SER A 9 48.06 -7.51 -20.24
N CYS A 10 48.74 -8.19 -19.34
CA CYS A 10 49.85 -9.10 -19.66
C CYS A 10 49.38 -10.52 -20.11
N LEU A 11 48.11 -10.87 -19.86
CA LEU A 11 47.51 -12.17 -20.24
C LEU A 11 46.89 -12.18 -21.65
N PHE A 12 46.51 -11.02 -22.19
CA PHE A 12 45.93 -10.92 -23.52
C PHE A 12 47.02 -10.73 -24.58
N LYS A 13 47.18 -11.68 -25.51
CA LYS A 13 47.93 -11.45 -26.76
C LYS A 13 47.43 -10.17 -27.42
N SER A 14 48.31 -9.36 -28.00
CA SER A 14 48.00 -8.07 -28.65
C SER A 14 46.77 -8.10 -29.58
N ASN A 15 46.55 -9.20 -30.30
CA ASN A 15 45.37 -9.39 -31.14
C ASN A 15 44.06 -9.54 -30.35
N LEU A 16 44.08 -10.26 -29.22
CA LEU A 16 42.91 -10.47 -28.38
C LEU A 16 42.48 -9.18 -27.67
N PHE A 17 43.45 -8.34 -27.28
CA PHE A 17 43.18 -7.02 -26.69
C PHE A 17 42.50 -6.08 -27.69
N ARG A 18 43.01 -6.01 -28.93
CA ARG A 18 42.38 -5.24 -30.02
C ARG A 18 40.96 -5.73 -30.35
N SER A 19 40.73 -7.05 -30.36
CA SER A 19 39.38 -7.60 -30.54
C SER A 19 38.45 -7.23 -29.39
N PHE A 20 38.91 -7.29 -28.14
CA PHE A 20 38.12 -6.88 -26.97
C PHE A 20 37.72 -5.41 -27.03
N GLU A 21 38.65 -4.53 -27.41
CA GLU A 21 38.39 -3.10 -27.57
C GLU A 21 37.34 -2.81 -28.64
N GLN A 22 37.43 -3.47 -29.80
CA GLN A 22 36.43 -3.34 -30.86
C GLN A 22 35.04 -3.80 -30.39
N ILE A 23 34.98 -4.92 -29.66
CA ILE A 23 33.73 -5.44 -29.09
C ILE A 23 33.14 -4.47 -28.06
N ALA A 24 33.96 -3.96 -27.13
CA ALA A 24 33.51 -3.03 -26.10
C ALA A 24 32.95 -1.74 -26.72
N ARG A 25 33.64 -1.17 -27.71
CA ARG A 25 33.18 0.02 -28.44
C ARG A 25 31.90 -0.24 -29.23
N TYR A 26 31.79 -1.40 -29.87
CA TYR A 26 30.57 -1.81 -30.57
C TYR A 26 29.39 -1.88 -29.61
N LEU A 27 29.53 -2.61 -28.51
CA LEU A 27 28.49 -2.77 -27.49
C LEU A 27 28.07 -1.42 -26.90
N ASP A 28 29.01 -0.52 -26.62
CA ASP A 28 28.68 0.79 -26.02
C ASP A 28 27.85 1.68 -26.95
N ARG A 29 28.15 1.65 -28.27
CA ARG A 29 27.33 2.36 -29.27
C ARG A 29 25.91 1.80 -29.31
N HIS A 30 25.77 0.48 -29.20
CA HIS A 30 24.48 -0.20 -29.28
C HIS A 30 23.67 -0.19 -27.96
N LEU A 31 24.27 0.16 -26.82
CA LEU A 31 23.56 0.30 -25.54
C LEU A 31 22.48 1.39 -25.57
N SER A 32 22.70 2.46 -26.35
CA SER A 32 21.75 3.58 -26.47
C SER A 32 20.41 3.18 -27.11
N PHE A 33 20.34 2.03 -27.79
CA PHE A 33 19.11 1.51 -28.39
C PHE A 33 18.12 0.95 -27.36
N ILE A 34 18.54 0.70 -26.12
CA ILE A 34 17.68 0.17 -25.07
C ILE A 34 17.10 1.34 -24.27
N PRO A 35 15.79 1.68 -24.41
CA PRO A 35 15.19 2.81 -23.71
C PRO A 35 14.82 2.43 -22.26
N LEU A 36 15.85 2.15 -21.44
CA LEU A 36 15.68 1.59 -20.10
C LEU A 36 14.82 2.46 -19.19
N THR A 37 15.03 3.78 -19.23
CA THR A 37 14.28 4.76 -18.43
C THR A 37 12.79 4.74 -18.73
N PHE A 38 12.42 4.61 -20.01
CA PHE A 38 11.02 4.57 -20.42
C PHE A 38 10.35 3.30 -19.91
N ILE A 39 10.95 2.15 -20.22
CA ILE A 39 10.43 0.83 -19.86
C ILE A 39 10.29 0.69 -18.34
N LEU A 40 11.31 1.11 -17.59
CA LEU A 40 11.30 1.06 -16.13
C LEU A 40 10.29 2.06 -15.52
N GLY A 41 10.16 3.25 -16.11
CA GLY A 41 9.19 4.26 -15.67
C GLY A 41 7.74 3.77 -15.75
N PHE A 42 7.35 3.13 -16.86
CA PHE A 42 6.01 2.53 -17.00
C PHE A 42 5.79 1.38 -16.02
N TYR A 43 6.81 0.54 -15.81
CA TYR A 43 6.74 -0.55 -14.85
C TYR A 43 6.51 -0.06 -13.42
N VAL A 44 7.34 0.88 -12.95
CA VAL A 44 7.24 1.45 -11.59
C VAL A 44 5.91 2.18 -11.41
N SER A 45 5.49 2.99 -12.37
CA SER A 45 4.21 3.70 -12.34
C SER A 45 3.01 2.74 -12.21
N THR A 46 3.06 1.62 -12.95
CA THR A 46 2.02 0.59 -12.87
C THR A 46 1.95 -0.03 -11.48
N ILE A 47 3.10 -0.33 -10.87
CA ILE A 47 3.17 -0.91 -9.53
C ILE A 47 2.68 0.08 -8.47
N ILE A 48 3.14 1.33 -8.50
CA ILE A 48 2.69 2.37 -7.56
C ILE A 48 1.17 2.59 -7.67
N SER A 49 0.61 2.56 -8.88
CA SER A 49 -0.83 2.65 -9.11
C SER A 49 -1.57 1.49 -8.43
N ARG A 50 -1.11 0.25 -8.62
CA ARG A 50 -1.71 -0.92 -7.96
C ARG A 50 -1.58 -0.86 -6.44
N TRP A 51 -0.38 -0.56 -5.93
CA TRP A 51 -0.11 -0.37 -4.50
C TRP A 51 -1.05 0.66 -3.88
N THR A 52 -1.26 1.79 -4.56
CA THR A 52 -2.17 2.86 -4.11
C THR A 52 -3.62 2.39 -4.02
N VAL A 53 -4.07 1.58 -4.99
CA VAL A 53 -5.43 1.02 -4.94
C VAL A 53 -5.55 0.07 -3.76
N ILE A 54 -4.59 -0.82 -3.53
CA ILE A 54 -4.61 -1.73 -2.37
C ILE A 54 -4.66 -0.93 -1.07
N PHE A 55 -3.79 0.07 -0.90
CA PHE A 55 -3.75 0.94 0.27
C PHE A 55 -5.09 1.63 0.57
N ARG A 56 -5.76 2.17 -0.47
CA ARG A 56 -7.06 2.84 -0.32
C ARG A 56 -8.19 1.89 0.06
N ASN A 57 -8.02 0.59 -0.16
CA ASN A 57 -9.04 -0.43 0.03
C ASN A 57 -8.80 -1.31 1.28
N MET A 58 -7.87 -0.93 2.17
CA MET A 58 -7.52 -1.68 3.39
C MET A 58 -8.68 -1.89 4.38
N GLY A 59 -9.82 -1.21 4.21
CA GLY A 59 -11.03 -1.47 4.98
C GLY A 59 -10.98 -0.88 6.40
N TYR A 60 -10.92 0.43 6.52
CA TYR A 60 -11.11 1.12 7.81
C TYR A 60 -12.58 1.04 8.22
N ILE A 61 -12.85 0.67 9.48
CA ILE A 61 -14.20 0.37 9.98
C ILE A 61 -14.94 1.57 10.58
N GLU A 62 -14.25 2.68 10.84
CA GLU A 62 -14.73 3.80 11.65
C GLU A 62 -16.05 4.37 11.12
N SER A 63 -16.18 4.56 9.81
CA SER A 63 -17.42 5.05 9.20
C SER A 63 -18.60 4.13 9.52
N GLN A 64 -18.45 2.82 9.30
CA GLN A 64 -19.52 1.85 9.56
C GLN A 64 -19.88 1.80 11.04
N ALA A 65 -18.88 1.83 11.94
CA ALA A 65 -19.10 1.85 13.38
C ALA A 65 -19.84 3.12 13.83
N LEU A 66 -19.50 4.29 13.29
CA LEU A 66 -20.21 5.55 13.59
C LEU A 66 -21.67 5.50 13.15
N PHE A 67 -21.97 4.93 11.98
CA PHE A 67 -23.36 4.72 11.54
C PHE A 67 -24.10 3.76 12.47
N VAL A 68 -23.51 2.62 12.83
CA VAL A 68 -24.12 1.67 13.78
C VAL A 68 -24.40 2.33 15.13
N SER A 69 -23.43 3.07 15.69
CA SER A 69 -23.55 3.71 17.00
C SER A 69 -24.70 4.73 17.04
N ASN A 70 -24.79 5.57 16.01
CA ASN A 70 -25.76 6.67 15.97
C ASN A 70 -27.15 6.25 15.50
N TYR A 71 -27.28 5.22 14.65
CA TYR A 71 -28.56 4.87 14.03
C TYR A 71 -29.28 3.73 14.75
N VAL A 72 -28.57 2.87 15.48
CA VAL A 72 -29.16 1.77 16.26
C VAL A 72 -29.38 2.23 17.70
N GLN A 73 -30.62 2.64 17.99
CA GLN A 73 -31.04 3.21 19.26
C GLN A 73 -31.45 2.13 20.27
N GLY A 74 -31.06 2.32 21.53
CA GLY A 74 -31.47 1.48 22.65
C GLY A 74 -30.30 1.18 23.61
N ASP A 75 -30.56 1.30 24.90
CA ASP A 75 -29.57 1.06 25.97
C ASP A 75 -29.74 -0.32 26.61
N ASP A 76 -30.74 -1.09 26.19
CA ASP A 76 -30.94 -2.45 26.64
C ASP A 76 -29.79 -3.36 26.20
N GLU A 77 -29.50 -4.35 27.04
CA GLU A 77 -28.40 -5.29 26.83
C GLU A 77 -28.48 -6.01 25.48
N VAL A 78 -29.69 -6.36 25.03
CA VAL A 78 -29.91 -7.03 23.75
C VAL A 78 -29.48 -6.14 22.58
N THR A 79 -29.92 -4.88 22.56
CA THR A 79 -29.55 -3.92 21.50
C THR A 79 -28.05 -3.59 21.55
N ARG A 80 -27.47 -3.49 22.75
CA ARG A 80 -26.02 -3.33 22.94
C ARG A 80 -25.25 -4.51 22.33
N LEU A 81 -25.66 -5.75 22.61
CA LEU A 81 -25.07 -6.96 22.04
C LEU A 81 -25.23 -6.97 20.51
N GLN A 82 -26.38 -6.56 19.98
CA GLN A 82 -26.61 -6.46 18.54
C GLN A 82 -25.64 -5.47 17.87
N ARG A 83 -25.47 -4.26 18.42
CA ARG A 83 -24.50 -3.27 17.89
C ARG A 83 -23.08 -3.81 17.86
N ARG A 84 -22.63 -4.42 18.96
CA ARG A 84 -21.30 -5.04 19.06
C ARG A 84 -21.14 -6.17 18.05
N ALA A 85 -22.16 -7.00 17.85
CA ALA A 85 -22.14 -8.08 16.86
C ALA A 85 -22.07 -7.55 15.42
N MET A 86 -22.82 -6.49 15.08
CA MET A 86 -22.80 -5.88 13.74
C MET A 86 -21.38 -5.49 13.31
N VAL A 87 -20.66 -4.72 14.13
CA VAL A 87 -19.30 -4.28 13.79
C VAL A 87 -18.28 -5.42 13.88
N ARG A 88 -18.44 -6.32 14.85
CA ARG A 88 -17.55 -7.50 14.98
C ARG A 88 -17.66 -8.42 13.77
N TYR A 89 -18.84 -8.59 13.19
CA TYR A 89 -19.01 -9.35 11.94
C TYR A 89 -18.32 -8.69 10.74
N MET A 90 -18.31 -7.36 10.66
CA MET A 90 -17.54 -6.66 9.63
C MET A 90 -16.03 -6.89 9.82
N CYS A 91 -15.52 -6.74 11.04
CA CYS A 91 -14.13 -7.05 11.38
C CYS A 91 -13.78 -8.53 11.16
N LEU A 92 -14.71 -9.45 11.41
CA LEU A 92 -14.54 -10.87 11.12
C LEU A 92 -14.40 -11.12 9.61
N SER A 93 -15.22 -10.47 8.77
CA SER A 93 -15.07 -10.54 7.31
C SER A 93 -13.68 -10.04 6.88
N GLN A 94 -13.19 -8.95 7.47
CA GLN A 94 -11.86 -8.43 7.19
C GLN A 94 -10.77 -9.40 7.62
N ALA A 95 -10.86 -9.96 8.83
CA ALA A 95 -9.90 -10.93 9.34
C ALA A 95 -9.85 -12.19 8.46
N LEU A 96 -10.98 -12.66 7.97
CA LEU A 96 -11.02 -13.81 7.04
C LEU A 96 -10.32 -13.48 5.72
N VAL A 97 -10.59 -12.32 5.13
CA VAL A 97 -9.92 -11.87 3.89
C VAL A 97 -8.42 -11.72 4.10
N PHE A 98 -8.01 -10.97 5.13
CA PHE A 98 -6.59 -10.72 5.43
C PHE A 98 -5.83 -12.01 5.72
N ARG A 99 -6.45 -12.96 6.41
CA ARG A 99 -5.87 -14.28 6.67
C ARG A 99 -5.56 -15.07 5.39
N ASP A 100 -6.27 -14.81 4.29
CA ASP A 100 -6.08 -15.52 3.04
C ASP A 100 -5.15 -14.77 2.06
N ILE A 101 -5.03 -13.43 2.16
CA ILE A 101 -4.16 -12.61 1.28
C ILE A 101 -2.86 -12.08 1.94
N SER A 102 -2.74 -12.09 3.27
CA SER A 102 -1.56 -11.60 3.99
C SER A 102 -0.84 -12.75 4.71
N VAL A 103 0.46 -12.87 4.45
CA VAL A 103 1.31 -13.92 5.06
C VAL A 103 1.42 -13.70 6.57
N ALA A 104 1.65 -12.47 7.01
CA ALA A 104 1.74 -12.10 8.42
C ALA A 104 0.44 -12.43 9.19
N VAL A 105 -0.72 -12.17 8.60
CA VAL A 105 -2.03 -12.46 9.23
C VAL A 105 -2.32 -13.96 9.21
N ARG A 106 -1.97 -14.69 8.14
CA ARG A 106 -2.10 -16.16 8.09
C ARG A 106 -1.30 -16.83 9.20
N LYS A 107 -0.07 -16.37 9.47
CA LYS A 107 0.77 -16.91 10.56
C LYS A 107 0.16 -16.64 11.93
N ARG A 108 -0.45 -15.46 12.13
CA ARG A 108 -1.15 -15.11 13.37
C ARG A 108 -2.43 -15.92 13.57
N PHE A 109 -3.21 -16.12 12.50
CA PHE A 109 -4.50 -16.80 12.52
C PHE A 109 -4.54 -18.01 11.58
N PRO A 110 -3.84 -19.11 11.88
CA PRO A 110 -3.75 -20.26 10.98
C PRO A 110 -5.08 -21.01 10.83
N THR A 111 -5.92 -21.02 11.86
CA THR A 111 -7.18 -21.78 11.91
C THR A 111 -8.37 -20.92 12.32
N TYR A 112 -9.59 -21.37 12.05
CA TYR A 112 -10.79 -20.69 12.57
C TYR A 112 -10.82 -20.65 14.11
N ASP A 113 -10.25 -21.65 14.79
CA ASP A 113 -10.14 -21.66 16.26
C ASP A 113 -9.26 -20.52 16.79
N SER A 114 -8.22 -20.14 16.05
CA SER A 114 -7.38 -18.99 16.43
C SER A 114 -8.15 -17.67 16.36
N LEU A 115 -9.07 -17.52 15.40
CA LEU A 115 -9.97 -16.37 15.31
C LEU A 115 -11.03 -16.36 16.42
N VAL A 116 -11.51 -17.55 16.84
CA VAL A 116 -12.39 -17.67 18.01
C VAL A 116 -11.66 -17.22 19.28
N LYS A 117 -10.46 -17.76 19.51
CA LYS A 117 -9.63 -17.41 20.67
C LYS A 117 -9.27 -15.91 20.71
N ALA A 118 -9.07 -15.30 19.54
CA ALA A 118 -8.79 -13.88 19.42
C ALA A 118 -10.03 -12.99 19.58
N GLY A 119 -11.24 -13.55 19.67
CA GLY A 119 -12.47 -12.81 19.90
C GLY A 119 -13.11 -12.19 18.65
N PHE A 120 -12.67 -12.55 17.44
CA PHE A 120 -13.34 -12.13 16.20
C PHE A 120 -14.68 -12.84 15.99
N MET A 121 -14.78 -14.10 16.41
CA MET A 121 -16.02 -14.88 16.33
C MET A 121 -16.25 -15.74 17.57
N LEU A 122 -17.50 -16.09 17.83
CA LEU A 122 -17.88 -17.02 18.89
C LEU A 122 -17.91 -18.46 18.36
N GLU A 123 -17.89 -19.43 19.25
CA GLU A 123 -17.84 -20.85 18.87
C GLU A 123 -19.06 -21.29 18.04
N HIS A 124 -20.26 -20.90 18.45
CA HIS A 124 -21.49 -21.19 17.69
C HIS A 124 -21.54 -20.47 16.32
N GLU A 125 -20.85 -19.33 16.19
CA GLU A 125 -20.74 -18.61 14.92
C GLU A 125 -19.76 -19.33 13.98
N LYS A 126 -18.67 -19.89 14.50
CA LYS A 126 -17.77 -20.77 13.76
C LYS A 126 -18.52 -21.99 13.24
N GLU A 127 -19.27 -22.68 14.11
CA GLU A 127 -20.09 -23.83 13.71
C GLU A 127 -21.07 -23.46 12.58
N LYS A 128 -21.77 -22.33 12.72
CA LYS A 128 -22.69 -21.82 11.68
C LYS A 128 -21.97 -21.49 10.37
N LEU A 129 -20.81 -20.83 10.43
CA LEU A 129 -19.99 -20.49 9.26
C LEU A 129 -19.51 -21.75 8.52
N LEU A 130 -19.07 -22.77 9.26
CA LEU A 130 -18.59 -24.02 8.71
C LEU A 130 -19.74 -24.90 8.19
N GLY A 131 -20.94 -24.81 8.78
CA GLY A 131 -22.13 -25.56 8.36
C GLY A 131 -22.63 -25.25 6.95
N TYR A 132 -22.32 -24.06 6.40
CA TYR A 132 -22.64 -23.72 5.01
C TYR A 132 -21.83 -24.57 4.02
N GLN A 133 -22.51 -25.43 3.27
CA GLN A 133 -21.94 -26.26 2.21
C GLN A 133 -21.69 -25.41 0.95
N LEU A 134 -20.49 -24.84 0.86
CA LEU A 134 -20.04 -24.05 -0.28
C LEU A 134 -18.55 -24.32 -0.50
N ASN A 135 -18.16 -24.59 -1.75
CA ASN A 135 -16.77 -24.84 -2.15
C ASN A 135 -15.98 -23.56 -2.43
N TYR A 136 -16.54 -22.40 -2.11
CA TYR A 136 -15.97 -21.07 -2.32
C TYR A 136 -15.83 -20.33 -0.99
N ASP A 137 -15.02 -19.27 -1.01
CA ASP A 137 -14.75 -18.45 0.16
C ASP A 137 -16.02 -17.87 0.79
N LYS A 138 -16.03 -17.87 2.12
CA LYS A 138 -17.20 -17.49 2.93
C LYS A 138 -17.06 -16.12 3.59
N TYR A 139 -16.21 -15.24 3.05
CA TYR A 139 -15.99 -13.87 3.57
C TYR A 139 -17.29 -13.06 3.62
N TRP A 140 -18.21 -13.33 2.70
CA TRP A 140 -19.50 -12.64 2.62
C TRP A 140 -20.48 -13.02 3.74
N VAL A 141 -20.26 -14.13 4.45
CA VAL A 141 -21.20 -14.66 5.43
C VAL A 141 -21.35 -13.71 6.64
N PRO A 142 -20.28 -13.22 7.30
CA PRO A 142 -20.41 -12.22 8.35
C PRO A 142 -21.03 -10.90 7.88
N ILE A 143 -20.75 -10.47 6.65
CA ILE A 143 -21.39 -9.29 6.05
C ILE A 143 -22.91 -9.50 5.94
N ASN A 144 -23.34 -10.68 5.49
CA ASN A 144 -24.75 -11.04 5.42
C ASN A 144 -25.41 -11.11 6.81
N TRP A 145 -24.70 -11.60 7.84
CA TRP A 145 -25.19 -11.55 9.22
C TRP A 145 -25.39 -10.11 9.70
N SER A 146 -24.50 -9.20 9.34
CA SER A 146 -24.63 -7.76 9.67
C SER A 146 -25.86 -7.14 9.01
N TYR A 147 -26.11 -7.43 7.72
CA TYR A 147 -27.34 -7.00 7.04
C TYR A 147 -28.60 -7.51 7.76
N ASN A 148 -28.63 -8.78 8.14
CA ASN A 148 -29.77 -9.35 8.87
C ASN A 148 -30.02 -8.61 10.19
N LEU A 149 -28.96 -8.32 10.94
CA LEU A 149 -29.07 -7.55 12.19
C LEU A 149 -29.59 -6.12 11.94
N PHE A 150 -29.20 -5.45 10.86
CA PHE A 150 -29.75 -4.13 10.52
C PHE A 150 -31.26 -4.19 10.31
N PHE A 151 -31.74 -5.16 9.53
CA PHE A 151 -33.17 -5.32 9.28
C PHE A 151 -33.94 -5.82 10.50
N GLU A 152 -33.34 -6.64 11.36
CA GLU A 152 -33.92 -7.02 12.66
C GLU A 152 -34.07 -5.81 13.58
N ALA A 153 -33.03 -5.00 13.74
CA ALA A 153 -33.07 -3.77 14.52
C ALA A 153 -34.13 -2.80 13.96
N ARG A 154 -34.26 -2.71 12.63
CA ARG A 154 -35.30 -1.89 11.99
C ARG A 154 -36.71 -2.40 12.27
N ARG A 155 -36.96 -3.71 12.16
CA ARG A 155 -38.25 -4.34 12.49
C ARG A 155 -38.60 -4.17 13.97
N ALA A 156 -37.59 -4.22 14.84
CA ALA A 156 -37.74 -3.99 16.27
C ALA A 156 -37.90 -2.50 16.66
N GLY A 157 -37.94 -1.57 15.67
CA GLY A 157 -38.07 -0.14 15.93
C GLY A 157 -36.83 0.51 16.56
N LYS A 158 -35.70 -0.19 16.60
CA LYS A 158 -34.40 0.32 17.10
C LYS A 158 -33.73 1.25 16.10
N ILE A 159 -34.07 1.13 14.82
CA ILE A 159 -33.68 2.09 13.77
C ILE A 159 -34.93 2.86 13.36
N THR A 160 -34.86 4.19 13.43
CA THR A 160 -36.02 5.08 13.28
C THR A 160 -36.67 5.02 11.91
N SER A 161 -35.88 4.93 10.84
CA SER A 161 -36.39 5.02 9.46
C SER A 161 -35.71 4.06 8.49
N ASP A 162 -36.42 3.77 7.40
CA ASP A 162 -35.89 2.95 6.29
C ASP A 162 -34.72 3.66 5.59
N VAL A 163 -34.75 4.99 5.53
CA VAL A 163 -33.66 5.81 4.95
C VAL A 163 -32.36 5.62 5.74
N MET A 164 -32.43 5.63 7.07
CA MET A 164 -31.26 5.35 7.92
C MET A 164 -30.75 3.93 7.74
N THR A 165 -31.66 2.96 7.63
CA THR A 165 -31.30 1.56 7.38
C THR A 165 -30.61 1.40 6.02
N ASN A 166 -31.14 2.01 4.96
CA ASN A 166 -30.52 2.02 3.63
C ASN A 166 -29.13 2.65 3.65
N LYS A 167 -28.96 3.76 4.38
CA LYS A 167 -27.65 4.40 4.50
C LYS A 167 -26.63 3.49 5.18
N MET A 168 -27.01 2.75 6.23
CA MET A 168 -26.12 1.75 6.84
C MET A 168 -25.78 0.61 5.87
N CYS A 169 -26.76 0.16 5.09
CA CYS A 169 -26.58 -0.86 4.07
C CYS A 169 -25.58 -0.43 2.97
N ASP A 170 -25.62 0.85 2.56
CA ASP A 170 -24.69 1.41 1.58
C ASP A 170 -23.26 1.48 2.13
N GLU A 171 -23.09 1.90 3.38
CA GLU A 171 -21.77 1.99 4.02
C GLU A 171 -21.15 0.60 4.26
N LEU A 172 -21.97 -0.39 4.60
CA LEU A 172 -21.55 -1.79 4.67
C LEU A 172 -21.17 -2.33 3.28
N LYS A 173 -21.92 -1.96 2.24
CA LYS A 173 -21.59 -2.33 0.85
C LYS A 173 -20.25 -1.73 0.42
N VAL A 174 -19.96 -0.48 0.77
CA VAL A 174 -18.65 0.16 0.51
C VAL A 174 -17.54 -0.63 1.20
N PHE A 175 -17.68 -0.94 2.49
CA PHE A 175 -16.71 -1.75 3.23
C PHE A 175 -16.44 -3.10 2.57
N ARG A 176 -17.49 -3.85 2.24
CA ARG A 176 -17.40 -5.14 1.54
C ARG A 176 -16.72 -4.98 0.17
N THR A 177 -17.04 -3.93 -0.58
CA THR A 177 -16.46 -3.67 -1.91
C THR A 177 -14.97 -3.41 -1.79
N ASN A 178 -14.52 -2.68 -0.77
CA ASN A 178 -13.10 -2.46 -0.51
C ASN A 178 -12.37 -3.78 -0.25
N LEU A 179 -12.93 -4.65 0.62
CA LEU A 179 -12.35 -5.97 0.86
C LEU A 179 -12.31 -6.84 -0.41
N GLN A 180 -13.36 -6.78 -1.24
CA GLN A 180 -13.39 -7.48 -2.54
C GLN A 180 -12.30 -6.97 -3.48
N MET A 181 -12.02 -5.67 -3.49
CA MET A 181 -10.94 -5.10 -4.29
C MET A 181 -9.60 -5.68 -3.87
N LEU A 182 -9.35 -5.89 -2.58
CA LEU A 182 -8.13 -6.57 -2.12
C LEU A 182 -8.04 -8.00 -2.67
N CYS A 183 -9.11 -8.80 -2.56
CA CYS A 183 -9.15 -10.15 -3.13
C CYS A 183 -8.90 -10.16 -4.64
N ASN A 184 -9.43 -9.18 -5.38
CA ASN A 184 -9.23 -9.10 -6.83
C ASN A 184 -7.77 -8.81 -7.20
N TYR A 185 -7.08 -7.97 -6.41
CA TYR A 185 -5.68 -7.63 -6.66
C TYR A 185 -4.71 -8.75 -6.28
N ASP A 186 -5.07 -9.55 -5.28
CA ASP A 186 -4.38 -10.79 -4.92
C ASP A 186 -4.62 -11.89 -5.96
N TRP A 187 -5.88 -12.11 -6.35
CA TRP A 187 -6.25 -13.14 -7.33
C TRP A 187 -5.68 -12.89 -8.73
N VAL A 188 -5.63 -11.61 -9.15
CA VAL A 188 -5.11 -11.20 -10.46
C VAL A 188 -3.85 -10.34 -10.25
N PRO A 189 -2.67 -10.98 -10.06
CA PRO A 189 -1.40 -10.27 -10.01
C PRO A 189 -1.03 -9.71 -11.39
N LEU A 190 0.03 -8.90 -11.45
CA LEU A 190 0.60 -8.50 -12.74
C LEU A 190 1.04 -9.75 -13.52
N PRO A 191 0.81 -9.81 -14.85
CA PRO A 191 1.27 -10.92 -15.67
C PRO A 191 2.77 -11.15 -15.44
N LEU A 192 3.15 -12.39 -15.10
CA LEU A 192 4.51 -12.73 -14.68
C LEU A 192 5.57 -12.32 -15.71
N VAL A 193 5.23 -12.38 -17.00
CA VAL A 193 6.09 -11.93 -18.10
C VAL A 193 6.51 -10.47 -17.97
N TYR A 194 5.68 -9.62 -17.38
CA TYR A 194 5.94 -8.19 -17.32
C TYR A 194 7.12 -7.86 -16.38
N PRO A 195 7.11 -8.20 -15.07
CA PRO A 195 8.30 -8.08 -14.23
C PRO A 195 9.54 -8.78 -14.80
N GLN A 196 9.37 -9.98 -15.38
CA GLN A 196 10.49 -10.76 -15.94
C GLN A 196 11.21 -10.05 -17.08
N VAL A 197 10.47 -9.49 -18.04
CA VAL A 197 11.05 -8.76 -19.18
C VAL A 197 11.79 -7.52 -18.71
N ILE A 198 11.24 -6.79 -17.73
CA ILE A 198 11.87 -5.60 -17.16
C ILE A 198 13.18 -5.96 -16.46
N MET A 199 13.15 -6.97 -15.57
CA MET A 199 14.35 -7.44 -14.87
C MET A 199 15.42 -7.92 -15.84
N LEU A 200 15.04 -8.71 -16.84
CA LEU A 200 15.96 -9.19 -17.86
C LEU A 200 16.58 -8.04 -18.65
N ALA A 201 15.79 -7.02 -19.03
CA ALA A 201 16.29 -5.85 -19.75
C ALA A 201 17.29 -5.03 -18.91
N VAL A 202 17.00 -4.79 -17.62
CA VAL A 202 17.89 -4.08 -16.69
C VAL A 202 19.18 -4.88 -16.49
N TYR A 203 19.10 -6.18 -16.22
CA TYR A 203 20.29 -7.00 -16.00
C TYR A 203 21.11 -7.18 -17.27
N PHE A 204 20.49 -7.37 -18.42
CA PHE A 204 21.19 -7.46 -19.70
C PHE A 204 21.90 -6.15 -20.04
N TYR A 205 21.24 -5.01 -19.80
CA TYR A 205 21.86 -3.69 -19.96
C TYR A 205 23.16 -3.58 -19.14
N PHE A 206 23.13 -3.94 -17.86
CA PHE A 206 24.32 -3.88 -17.00
C PHE A 206 25.35 -4.97 -17.30
N LEU A 207 24.94 -6.14 -17.77
CA LEU A 207 25.85 -7.17 -18.28
C LEU A 207 26.68 -6.63 -19.46
N VAL A 208 26.04 -5.90 -20.36
CA VAL A 208 26.73 -5.26 -21.48
C VAL A 208 27.63 -4.12 -20.99
N CYS A 209 27.18 -3.30 -20.01
CA CYS A 209 28.02 -2.24 -19.41
C CYS A 209 29.29 -2.79 -18.75
N LEU A 210 29.24 -3.99 -18.15
CA LEU A 210 30.43 -4.63 -17.56
C LEU A 210 31.54 -4.87 -18.60
N ILE A 211 31.18 -5.04 -19.88
CA ILE A 211 32.12 -5.23 -20.97
C ILE A 211 32.44 -3.89 -21.65
N SER A 212 31.40 -3.10 -21.96
CA SER A 212 31.51 -1.92 -22.81
C SER A 212 32.13 -0.70 -22.13
N ARG A 213 32.00 -0.59 -20.80
CA ARG A 213 32.47 0.56 -20.01
C ARG A 213 33.76 0.29 -19.25
N GLN A 214 34.54 -0.71 -19.68
CA GLN A 214 35.90 -0.92 -19.18
C GLN A 214 36.82 0.21 -19.65
N PHE A 215 37.73 0.69 -18.77
CA PHE A 215 38.75 1.67 -19.15
C PHE A 215 39.86 0.95 -19.93
N ILE A 216 39.90 1.18 -21.24
CA ILE A 216 40.88 0.57 -22.14
C ILE A 216 41.97 1.62 -22.42
N LEU A 217 43.23 1.27 -22.13
CA LEU A 217 44.39 2.12 -22.40
C LEU A 217 44.67 2.17 -23.91
N THR A 218 44.34 3.30 -24.54
CA THR A 218 44.73 3.60 -25.91
C THR A 218 46.16 4.14 -25.91
N GLY A 219 47.12 3.35 -26.42
CA GLY A 219 48.50 3.80 -26.66
C GLY A 219 48.70 4.47 -28.03
N GLU A 220 47.64 4.64 -28.82
CA GLU A 220 47.70 5.17 -30.19
C GLU A 220 46.81 6.42 -30.27
N GLU A 221 47.43 7.55 -30.62
CA GLU A 221 46.86 8.92 -30.66
C GLU A 221 45.73 9.11 -31.69
N GLU A 222 45.32 8.07 -32.43
CA GLU A 222 44.33 8.16 -33.52
C GLU A 222 42.85 8.07 -33.07
N PHE A 223 42.55 7.73 -31.81
CA PHE A 223 41.17 7.49 -31.36
C PHE A 223 40.79 8.21 -30.05
N ALA A 224 41.28 9.43 -29.88
CA ALA A 224 41.16 10.27 -28.68
C ALA A 224 39.76 10.90 -28.44
N GLU A 225 38.67 10.14 -28.53
CA GLU A 225 37.34 10.65 -28.11
C GLU A 225 36.87 10.13 -26.74
N LYS A 226 37.51 9.09 -26.19
CA LYS A 226 37.19 8.55 -24.85
C LYS A 226 38.44 8.12 -24.09
N SER A 227 39.17 9.06 -23.47
CA SER A 227 39.93 8.84 -22.21
C SER A 227 41.01 9.92 -21.98
N ASN A 228 40.62 11.08 -21.46
CA ASN A 228 41.60 11.97 -20.81
C ASN A 228 41.77 11.67 -19.32
N VAL A 229 40.94 10.77 -18.75
CA VAL A 229 40.99 10.40 -17.33
C VAL A 229 40.79 8.90 -17.21
N ASP A 230 41.85 8.19 -16.81
CA ASP A 230 41.82 6.77 -16.46
C ASP A 230 41.43 6.64 -14.97
N LEU A 231 40.15 6.39 -14.72
CA LEU A 231 39.67 6.11 -13.37
C LEU A 231 39.76 4.60 -13.14
N VAL A 232 40.43 4.18 -12.07
CA VAL A 232 40.46 2.76 -11.65
C VAL A 232 39.06 2.20 -11.37
N VAL A 233 38.10 3.09 -11.07
CA VAL A 233 36.72 2.75 -10.70
C VAL A 233 35.74 3.48 -11.62
N PRO A 234 34.78 2.79 -12.26
CA PRO A 234 33.79 3.41 -13.16
C PRO A 234 32.67 4.09 -12.36
N VAL A 235 32.97 5.23 -11.72
CA VAL A 235 32.07 5.93 -10.79
C VAL A 235 30.70 6.23 -11.42
N MET A 236 30.66 6.76 -12.66
CA MET A 236 29.38 7.09 -13.30
C MET A 236 28.54 5.85 -13.61
N THR A 237 29.16 4.74 -14.00
CA THR A 237 28.44 3.47 -14.22
C THR A 237 27.91 2.89 -12.92
N ILE A 238 28.65 3.03 -11.80
CA ILE A 238 28.16 2.63 -10.48
C ILE A 238 26.95 3.47 -10.09
N VAL A 239 27.00 4.80 -10.29
CA VAL A 239 25.86 5.69 -10.02
C VAL A 239 24.65 5.29 -10.86
N GLU A 240 24.81 5.07 -12.17
CA GLU A 240 23.72 4.57 -13.03
C GLU A 240 23.18 3.22 -12.56
N PHE A 241 24.05 2.29 -12.16
CA PHE A 241 23.63 0.99 -11.60
C PHE A 241 22.76 1.16 -10.37
N VAL A 242 23.20 1.97 -9.41
CA VAL A 242 22.43 2.25 -8.18
C VAL A 242 21.06 2.84 -8.52
N PHE A 243 20.99 3.78 -9.47
CA PHE A 243 19.71 4.38 -9.86
C PHE A 243 18.78 3.37 -10.55
N TYR A 244 19.22 2.67 -11.58
CA TYR A 244 18.32 1.78 -12.34
C TYR A 244 17.97 0.51 -11.59
N VAL A 245 18.96 -0.15 -10.95
CA VAL A 245 18.70 -1.35 -10.16
C VAL A 245 17.95 -1.00 -8.88
N GLY A 246 18.32 0.11 -8.22
CA GLY A 246 17.59 0.61 -7.05
C GLY A 246 16.13 0.95 -7.37
N TRP A 247 15.87 1.63 -8.50
CA TRP A 247 14.51 1.97 -8.91
C TRP A 247 13.68 0.73 -9.29
N MET A 248 14.28 -0.27 -9.94
CA MET A 248 13.65 -1.57 -10.18
C MET A 248 13.37 -2.31 -8.87
N LYS A 249 14.31 -2.32 -7.92
CA LYS A 249 14.14 -2.95 -6.61
C LYS A 249 13.08 -2.29 -5.75
N ALA A 250 12.99 -0.96 -5.78
CA ALA A 250 11.90 -0.24 -5.13
C ALA A 250 10.52 -0.68 -5.64
N ALA A 251 10.40 -0.94 -6.95
CA ALA A 251 9.16 -1.47 -7.51
C ALA A 251 8.93 -2.96 -7.15
N GLU A 252 9.99 -3.76 -7.02
CA GLU A 252 9.89 -5.17 -6.62
C GLU A 252 9.33 -5.34 -5.20
N VAL A 253 9.80 -4.53 -4.25
CA VAL A 253 9.28 -4.54 -2.86
C VAL A 253 7.79 -4.16 -2.84
N LEU A 254 7.38 -3.16 -3.62
CA LEU A 254 5.99 -2.71 -3.68
C LEU A 254 5.05 -3.65 -4.46
N LEU A 255 5.56 -4.73 -5.06
CA LEU A 255 4.78 -5.63 -5.90
C LEU A 255 3.73 -6.41 -5.09
N ASN A 256 4.06 -6.80 -3.87
CA ASN A 256 3.16 -7.50 -2.95
C ASN A 256 3.18 -6.83 -1.56
N PRO A 257 2.38 -5.77 -1.35
CA PRO A 257 2.39 -5.02 -0.10
C PRO A 257 1.72 -5.74 1.09
N MET A 258 1.32 -7.01 0.93
CA MET A 258 0.68 -7.83 1.95
C MET A 258 1.62 -8.93 2.49
N GLY A 259 2.91 -8.82 2.18
CA GLY A 259 3.95 -9.77 2.57
C GLY A 259 4.44 -9.59 4.01
N GLU A 260 5.76 -9.64 4.17
CA GLU A 260 6.48 -9.49 5.43
C GLU A 260 7.74 -8.61 5.29
N ASP A 261 7.84 -7.84 4.20
CA ASP A 261 8.93 -6.87 4.03
C ASP A 261 8.72 -5.66 4.96
N ASP A 262 9.80 -4.93 5.28
CA ASP A 262 9.78 -3.83 6.25
C ASP A 262 8.79 -2.69 5.88
N ASP A 263 8.51 -2.51 4.59
CA ASP A 263 7.63 -1.48 4.04
C ASP A 263 6.22 -2.01 3.67
N ASP A 264 5.92 -3.28 4.00
CA ASP A 264 4.60 -3.87 3.75
C ASP A 264 3.54 -3.32 4.72
N PHE A 265 2.27 -3.53 4.37
CA PHE A 265 1.18 -3.04 5.19
C PHE A 265 1.04 -3.79 6.51
N GLU A 266 0.92 -3.01 7.57
CA GLU A 266 0.69 -3.46 8.95
C GLU A 266 -0.74 -4.01 9.17
N CYS A 267 -1.05 -5.11 8.49
CA CYS A 267 -2.38 -5.72 8.47
C CYS A 267 -2.83 -6.22 9.86
N ASN A 268 -1.89 -6.75 10.64
CA ASN A 268 -2.15 -7.21 12.00
C ASN A 268 -2.57 -6.05 12.92
N TYR A 269 -1.82 -4.94 12.86
CA TYR A 269 -2.17 -3.73 13.60
C TYR A 269 -3.54 -3.20 13.19
N LEU A 270 -3.83 -3.15 11.88
CA LEU A 270 -5.11 -2.65 11.39
C LEU A 270 -6.29 -3.50 11.88
N LEU A 271 -6.16 -4.82 11.93
CA LEU A 271 -7.18 -5.70 12.49
C LEU A 271 -7.46 -5.41 13.97
N ASP A 272 -6.39 -5.25 14.77
CA ASP A 272 -6.50 -4.94 16.20
C ASP A 272 -7.14 -3.57 16.42
N LYS A 273 -6.65 -2.55 15.69
CA LYS A 273 -7.21 -1.20 15.70
C LYS A 273 -8.70 -1.22 15.36
N ASN A 274 -9.07 -1.83 14.24
CA ASN A 274 -10.45 -1.85 13.78
C ASN A 274 -11.38 -2.54 14.79
N LEU A 275 -10.97 -3.69 15.34
CA LEU A 275 -11.79 -4.39 16.32
C LEU A 275 -11.97 -3.56 17.60
N ALA A 276 -10.88 -3.02 18.17
CA ALA A 276 -10.93 -2.23 19.39
C ALA A 276 -11.71 -0.92 19.20
N THR A 277 -11.39 -0.15 18.16
CA THR A 277 -12.04 1.14 17.86
C THR A 277 -13.52 0.96 17.57
N SER A 278 -13.91 -0.03 16.76
CA SER A 278 -15.32 -0.23 16.42
C SER A 278 -16.16 -0.63 17.64
N LEU A 279 -15.64 -1.51 18.50
CA LEU A 279 -16.32 -1.90 19.73
C LEU A 279 -16.47 -0.74 20.72
N CYS A 280 -15.45 0.12 20.82
CA CYS A 280 -15.51 1.33 21.65
C CYS A 280 -16.57 2.32 21.13
N ILE A 281 -16.57 2.59 19.81
CA ILE A 281 -17.52 3.53 19.17
C ILE A 281 -18.98 3.14 19.39
N VAL A 282 -19.31 1.85 19.24
CA VAL A 282 -20.72 1.39 19.30
C VAL A 282 -21.22 1.10 20.71
N ASP A 283 -20.33 1.20 21.69
CA ASP A 283 -20.60 0.83 23.08
C ASP A 283 -20.28 1.99 24.03
N GLU A 284 -19.03 2.12 24.49
CA GLU A 284 -18.62 3.07 25.52
C GLU A 284 -18.83 4.52 25.08
N CYS A 285 -18.50 4.86 23.83
CA CYS A 285 -18.63 6.24 23.33
C CYS A 285 -20.04 6.58 22.82
N ARG A 286 -21.01 5.67 22.92
CA ARG A 286 -22.32 5.90 22.34
C ARG A 286 -23.09 6.91 23.17
N ALA A 287 -23.58 7.95 22.49
CA ALA A 287 -24.40 9.02 23.10
C ALA A 287 -23.75 9.71 24.31
N ASP A 288 -22.42 9.62 24.41
CA ASP A 288 -21.62 10.21 25.49
C ASP A 288 -20.95 11.51 25.02
N ALA A 289 -21.74 12.40 24.42
CA ALA A 289 -21.25 13.73 24.04
C ALA A 289 -21.07 14.58 25.32
N PRO A 290 -19.99 15.37 25.42
CA PRO A 290 -19.81 16.26 26.56
C PRO A 290 -20.94 17.30 26.65
N PRO A 291 -21.20 17.86 27.85
CA PRO A 291 -22.22 18.89 28.00
C PRO A 291 -21.99 20.08 27.06
N VAL A 292 -23.07 20.56 26.42
CA VAL A 292 -23.01 21.71 25.52
C VAL A 292 -22.87 22.99 26.36
N GLY A 293 -21.91 23.84 26.00
CA GLY A 293 -21.67 25.13 26.63
C GLY A 293 -21.25 26.20 25.62
N THR A 294 -21.23 27.45 26.06
CA THR A 294 -20.73 28.58 25.26
C THR A 294 -19.24 28.42 25.01
N ASP A 295 -18.83 28.57 23.75
CA ASP A 295 -17.41 28.61 23.39
C ASP A 295 -16.79 29.99 23.70
N GLN A 296 -15.45 30.09 23.56
CA GLN A 296 -14.68 31.28 23.90
C GLN A 296 -14.99 32.51 23.03
N PHE A 297 -15.64 32.33 21.88
CA PHE A 297 -15.97 33.38 20.92
C PHE A 297 -17.44 33.80 20.96
N TRP A 298 -18.24 33.17 21.84
CA TRP A 298 -19.68 33.36 21.91
C TRP A 298 -20.08 34.82 22.16
N GLU A 299 -19.43 35.50 23.10
CA GLU A 299 -19.76 36.89 23.46
C GLU A 299 -19.14 37.92 22.52
N SER A 300 -17.91 37.70 22.05
CA SER A 300 -17.21 38.66 21.18
C SER A 300 -17.74 38.63 19.75
N GLY A 301 -18.29 37.49 19.29
CA GLY A 301 -18.69 37.25 17.91
C GLY A 301 -17.53 37.30 16.91
N GLN A 302 -16.28 37.38 17.39
CA GLN A 302 -15.08 37.52 16.59
C GLN A 302 -14.05 36.46 16.99
N VAL A 303 -13.55 35.74 15.99
CA VAL A 303 -12.46 34.76 16.15
C VAL A 303 -11.17 35.44 15.70
N GLU A 304 -10.35 35.87 16.66
CA GLU A 304 -9.01 36.39 16.38
C GLU A 304 -8.04 35.28 16.00
N GLN A 305 -6.93 35.67 15.38
CA GLN A 305 -5.87 34.76 14.95
C GLN A 305 -5.21 34.05 16.14
N ILE A 306 -5.39 32.73 16.25
CA ILE A 306 -4.86 31.91 17.34
C ILE A 306 -3.46 31.40 16.97
N TYR A 307 -2.43 32.20 17.24
CA TYR A 307 -1.03 31.80 17.01
C TYR A 307 -0.25 31.72 18.30
N SER A 308 0.58 30.67 18.41
CA SER A 308 1.65 30.64 19.40
C SER A 308 2.67 31.74 19.08
N ARG A 309 3.46 32.15 20.08
CA ARG A 309 4.53 33.15 19.85
C ARG A 309 5.49 32.77 18.73
N ALA A 310 5.81 31.47 18.59
CA ALA A 310 6.70 30.98 17.55
C ALA A 310 6.05 31.03 16.16
N SER A 311 4.75 30.75 16.05
CA SER A 311 4.04 30.75 14.77
C SER A 311 3.56 32.12 14.34
N ALA A 312 3.43 33.08 15.25
CA ALA A 312 3.03 34.46 14.94
C ALA A 312 4.08 35.23 14.12
N VAL A 313 5.36 34.82 14.18
CA VAL A 313 6.45 35.43 13.39
C VAL A 313 6.41 34.97 11.92
N ILE A 314 5.70 33.88 11.63
CA ILE A 314 5.60 33.34 10.27
C ILE A 314 4.65 34.23 9.46
N HIS A 315 5.16 34.75 8.34
CA HIS A 315 4.36 35.57 7.44
C HIS A 315 3.21 34.76 6.85
N GLN A 316 1.99 35.29 6.97
CA GLN A 316 0.80 34.66 6.40
C GLN A 316 0.57 35.14 4.98
N HIS A 317 0.26 34.22 4.08
CA HIS A 317 -0.12 34.52 2.70
C HIS A 317 -1.58 34.11 2.50
N PRO A 318 -2.54 34.92 2.95
CA PRO A 318 -3.95 34.60 2.78
C PRO A 318 -4.30 34.52 1.29
N LEU A 319 -5.30 33.72 0.96
CA LEU A 319 -5.82 33.64 -0.40
C LEU A 319 -6.54 34.96 -0.74
N ILE A 320 -5.86 35.83 -1.47
CA ILE A 320 -6.42 37.11 -1.92
C ILE A 320 -7.17 36.93 -3.26
N GLY A 321 -6.84 35.89 -4.03
CA GLY A 321 -7.41 35.62 -5.35
C GLY A 321 -6.59 36.25 -6.47
N SER A 322 -6.20 35.44 -7.46
CA SER A 322 -5.31 35.85 -8.57
C SER A 322 -5.92 36.91 -9.50
N ALA A 323 -7.25 37.07 -9.47
CA ALA A 323 -7.98 38.01 -10.32
C ALA A 323 -8.28 39.36 -9.65
N ILE A 324 -7.88 39.59 -8.39
CA ILE A 324 -8.31 40.78 -7.63
C ILE A 324 -7.83 42.11 -8.22
N HIS A 325 -6.83 42.05 -9.10
CA HIS A 325 -6.26 43.21 -9.80
C HIS A 325 -6.40 43.15 -11.33
N ALA A 326 -7.20 42.22 -11.86
CA ALA A 326 -7.51 42.20 -13.28
C ALA A 326 -8.38 43.43 -13.62
N ARG A 327 -7.83 44.36 -14.39
CA ARG A 327 -8.52 45.55 -14.93
C ARG A 327 -8.90 45.35 -16.38
#